data_AF-A0A2U2C7K9-F1
#
_entry.id   AF-A0A2U2C7K9-F1
#
_cell.length_a   1.000
_cell.length_b   1.000
_cell.length_c   1.000
_cell.angle_alpha   90.00
_cell.angle_beta   90.00
_cell.angle_gamma   90.00
#
_symmetry.space_group_name_H-M   'P 1'
#
loop_
_entity.id
_entity.type
_entity.pdbx_description
1 polymer ?
#
loop_
_entity_poly.entity_id
_entity_poly.type
_entity_poly.pdbx_seq_one_letter_code
_entity_poly.pdbx_strand_id
1 'polypeptide(L)'
;MTDPEALRFYNAAAERLGDALPAGATILDLGCGHGVAAAHLANAGFDVTGLDPSARLLAVARRIALAMLEGKGQIRDPRGLPYTFVTEADLTALLSEAGFRDVATTRAPAPAGVAGRDSALHLRATRARTVDPGAV
;
A
#
# COMPACT_ATOMS: atom_id res chain seq x y z
N MET A 1 -9.79 -5.91 10.53
CA MET A 1 -9.50 -7.24 11.10
C MET A 1 -8.39 -7.08 12.12
N THR A 2 -8.61 -7.44 13.39
CA THR A 2 -7.65 -7.24 14.49
C THR A 2 -7.16 -8.55 15.12
N ASP A 3 -7.65 -9.70 14.62
CA ASP A 3 -7.20 -11.02 15.08
C ASP A 3 -5.90 -11.43 14.37
N PRO A 4 -4.77 -11.56 15.10
CA PRO A 4 -3.50 -11.98 14.53
C PRO A 4 -3.50 -13.42 14.00
N GLU A 5 -4.35 -14.32 14.54
CA GLU A 5 -4.42 -15.71 14.07
C GLU A 5 -5.09 -15.82 12.72
N ALA A 6 -6.23 -15.16 12.54
CA ALA A 6 -6.87 -15.05 11.23
C ALA A 6 -5.92 -14.45 10.18
N LEU A 7 -5.16 -13.40 10.53
CA LEU A 7 -4.18 -12.79 9.63
C LEU A 7 -3.08 -13.78 9.21
N ARG A 8 -2.55 -14.57 10.16
CA ARG A 8 -1.57 -15.62 9.85
C ARG A 8 -2.14 -16.69 8.92
N PHE A 9 -3.37 -17.13 9.18
CA PHE A 9 -4.05 -18.12 8.33
C PHE A 9 -4.18 -17.63 6.89
N TYR A 10 -4.69 -16.41 6.66
CA TYR A 10 -4.87 -15.87 5.31
C TYR A 10 -3.54 -15.68 4.58
N ASN A 11 -2.50 -15.20 5.26
CA ASN A 11 -1.18 -15.04 4.65
C ASN A 11 -0.57 -16.40 4.26
N ALA A 12 -0.64 -17.41 5.13
CA ALA A 12 -0.12 -18.74 4.84
C ALA A 12 -0.90 -19.44 3.71
N ALA A 13 -2.21 -19.20 3.60
CA ALA A 13 -3.01 -19.70 2.49
C ALA A 13 -2.63 -19.03 1.16
N ALA A 14 -2.43 -17.71 1.16
CA ALA A 14 -1.94 -16.96 0.00
C ALA A 14 -0.55 -17.42 -0.44
N GLU A 15 0.38 -17.61 0.50
CA GLU A 15 1.74 -18.10 0.20
C GLU A 15 1.69 -19.47 -0.47
N ARG A 16 0.96 -20.43 0.10
CA ARG A 16 0.79 -21.78 -0.49
C ARG A 16 0.15 -21.76 -1.86
N LEU A 17 -0.83 -20.89 -2.09
CA LEU A 17 -1.43 -20.71 -3.41
C LEU A 17 -0.40 -20.15 -4.39
N GLY A 18 0.37 -19.14 -3.99
CA GLY A 18 1.42 -18.53 -4.80
C GLY A 18 2.49 -19.54 -5.22
N ASP A 19 2.97 -20.37 -4.30
CA ASP A 19 3.96 -21.42 -4.57
C ASP A 19 3.47 -22.47 -5.59
N ALA A 20 2.16 -22.66 -5.71
CA ALA A 20 1.55 -23.62 -6.62
C ALA A 20 1.25 -23.04 -8.02
N LEU A 21 1.41 -21.73 -8.22
CA LEU A 21 1.05 -21.06 -9.47
C LEU A 21 2.29 -20.61 -10.26
N PRO A 22 2.20 -20.52 -11.59
CA PRO A 22 3.23 -19.88 -12.40
C PRO A 22 3.43 -18.43 -11.96
N ALA A 23 4.67 -17.94 -12.00
CA ALA A 23 4.97 -16.54 -11.72
C ALA A 23 4.13 -15.60 -12.61
N GLY A 24 3.53 -14.59 -12.01
CA GLY A 24 2.69 -13.62 -12.72
C GLY A 24 1.30 -14.12 -13.12
N ALA A 25 0.84 -15.27 -12.61
CA ALA A 25 -0.51 -15.76 -12.87
C ALA A 25 -1.59 -14.75 -12.44
N THR A 26 -2.72 -14.75 -13.18
CA THR A 26 -3.91 -13.97 -12.84
C THR A 26 -4.76 -14.72 -11.81
N ILE A 27 -5.17 -14.04 -10.74
CA ILE A 27 -5.89 -14.61 -9.60
C ILE A 27 -7.15 -13.78 -9.31
N LEU A 28 -8.27 -14.46 -9.05
CA LEU A 28 -9.49 -13.86 -8.52
C LEU A 28 -9.67 -14.26 -7.04
N ASP A 29 -9.53 -13.30 -6.14
CA ASP A 29 -9.78 -13.47 -4.70
C ASP A 29 -11.27 -13.21 -4.39
N LEU A 30 -12.04 -14.29 -4.39
CA LEU A 30 -13.48 -14.28 -4.12
C LEU A 30 -13.76 -14.22 -2.61
N GLY A 31 -14.36 -13.12 -2.15
CA GLY A 31 -14.54 -12.85 -0.72
C GLY A 31 -13.31 -12.21 -0.08
N CYS A 32 -12.63 -11.32 -0.80
CA CYS A 32 -11.34 -10.75 -0.38
C CYS A 32 -11.42 -9.91 0.91
N GLY A 33 -12.61 -9.49 1.35
CA GLY A 33 -12.83 -8.69 2.54
C GLY A 33 -12.00 -7.41 2.55
N HIS A 34 -11.07 -7.32 3.50
CA HIS A 34 -10.17 -6.17 3.65
C HIS A 34 -8.95 -6.23 2.71
N GLY A 35 -8.88 -7.23 1.80
CA GLY A 35 -7.84 -7.36 0.77
C GLY A 35 -6.49 -7.87 1.27
N VAL A 36 -6.43 -8.55 2.42
CA VAL A 36 -5.16 -9.01 3.00
C VAL A 36 -4.47 -10.06 2.13
N ALA A 37 -5.17 -11.14 1.77
CA ALA A 37 -4.63 -12.19 0.91
C ALA A 37 -4.34 -11.65 -0.49
N ALA A 38 -5.28 -10.88 -1.07
CA ALA A 38 -5.08 -10.18 -2.33
C ALA A 38 -3.81 -9.30 -2.35
N ALA A 39 -3.57 -8.51 -1.30
CA ALA A 39 -2.37 -7.66 -1.20
C ALA A 39 -1.09 -8.50 -1.06
N HIS A 40 -1.15 -9.60 -0.31
CA HIS A 40 -0.02 -10.53 -0.19
C HIS A 40 0.36 -11.11 -1.55
N LEU A 41 -0.60 -11.65 -2.30
CA LEU A 41 -0.40 -12.21 -3.63
C LEU A 41 0.06 -11.14 -4.63
N ALA A 42 -0.53 -9.95 -4.61
CA ALA A 42 -0.10 -8.85 -5.48
C ALA A 42 1.36 -8.43 -5.20
N ASN A 43 1.77 -8.36 -3.92
CA ASN A 43 3.16 -8.08 -3.53
C ASN A 43 4.14 -9.20 -3.95
N ALA A 44 3.65 -10.43 -4.11
CA ALA A 44 4.42 -11.54 -4.66
C ALA A 44 4.52 -11.52 -6.20
N GLY A 45 3.89 -10.55 -6.87
CA GLY A 45 3.99 -10.34 -8.32
C GLY A 45 2.86 -10.98 -9.14
N PHE A 46 1.79 -11.47 -8.50
CA PHE A 46 0.60 -11.95 -9.21
C PHE A 46 -0.31 -10.80 -9.66
N ASP A 47 -1.07 -11.02 -10.73
CA ASP A 47 -2.14 -10.11 -11.16
C ASP A 47 -3.44 -10.47 -10.45
N VAL A 48 -3.79 -9.72 -9.40
CA VAL A 48 -4.86 -10.09 -8.48
C VAL A 48 -6.05 -9.15 -8.58
N THR A 49 -7.23 -9.71 -8.85
CA THR A 49 -8.52 -9.02 -8.71
C THR A 49 -9.23 -9.50 -7.45
N GLY A 50 -9.55 -8.57 -6.54
CA GLY A 50 -10.36 -8.85 -5.35
C GLY A 50 -11.84 -8.55 -5.57
N LEU A 51 -12.71 -9.50 -5.21
CA LEU A 51 -14.16 -9.35 -5.24
C LEU A 51 -14.74 -9.58 -3.84
N ASP A 52 -15.65 -8.70 -3.40
CA ASP A 52 -16.38 -8.89 -2.14
C ASP A 52 -17.75 -8.19 -2.24
N PRO A 53 -18.84 -8.78 -1.74
CA PRO A 53 -20.17 -8.13 -1.76
C PRO A 53 -20.24 -6.91 -0.84
N SER A 54 -19.36 -6.80 0.16
CA SER A 54 -19.35 -5.68 1.10
C SER A 54 -18.59 -4.48 0.54
N ALA A 55 -19.33 -3.49 0.05
CA ALA A 55 -18.76 -2.21 -0.38
C ALA A 55 -17.91 -1.52 0.71
N ARG A 56 -18.27 -1.70 1.99
CA ARG A 56 -17.51 -1.19 3.13
C ARG A 56 -16.13 -1.84 3.24
N LEU A 57 -16.05 -3.16 3.05
CA LEU A 57 -14.78 -3.88 3.13
C LEU A 57 -13.87 -3.51 1.95
N LEU A 58 -14.43 -3.45 0.73
CA LEU A 58 -13.70 -2.98 -0.45
C LEU A 58 -13.18 -1.54 -0.31
N ALA A 59 -13.94 -0.65 0.35
CA ALA A 59 -13.49 0.71 0.63
C ALA A 59 -12.28 0.74 1.57
N VAL A 60 -12.18 -0.21 2.51
CA VAL A 60 -10.99 -0.35 3.37
C VAL A 60 -9.84 -0.98 2.60
N ALA A 61 -10.09 -2.03 1.81
CA ALA A 61 -9.08 -2.73 1.02
C ALA A 61 -8.32 -1.81 0.05
N ARG A 62 -8.98 -0.75 -0.45
CA ARG A 62 -8.38 0.21 -1.38
C ARG A 62 -7.55 1.30 -0.72
N ARG A 63 -7.58 1.42 0.61
CA ARG A 63 -6.88 2.50 1.32
C ARG A 63 -5.44 2.13 1.60
N ILE A 64 -4.55 3.09 1.44
CA ILE A 64 -3.15 3.01 1.87
C ILE A 64 -2.87 4.11 2.90
N ALA A 65 -1.85 3.86 3.72
CA ALA A 65 -1.27 4.86 4.60
C ALA A 65 0.25 4.85 4.44
N LEU A 66 0.85 6.03 4.37
CA LEU A 66 2.29 6.23 4.20
C LEU A 66 2.81 7.20 5.26
N ALA A 67 4.05 7.01 5.70
CA ALA A 67 4.77 7.96 6.54
C ALA A 67 6.12 8.26 5.90
N MET A 68 6.36 9.52 5.56
CA MET A 68 7.55 9.96 4.84
C MET A 68 8.18 11.19 5.50
N LEU A 69 9.51 11.33 5.43
CA LEU A 69 10.19 12.52 5.93
C LEU A 69 9.93 13.71 5.00
N GLU A 70 9.53 14.84 5.59
CA GLU A 70 9.19 16.05 4.82
C GLU A 70 10.44 16.78 4.33
N GLY A 71 10.44 17.20 3.06
CA GLY A 71 11.49 18.05 2.48
C GLY A 71 11.83 17.72 1.02
N LYS A 72 12.97 18.22 0.54
CA LYS A 72 13.49 17.92 -0.80
C LYS A 72 14.87 17.27 -0.73
N GLY A 73 15.14 16.41 -1.71
CA GLY A 73 16.46 15.81 -1.92
C GLY A 73 16.70 14.55 -1.09
N GLN A 74 17.97 14.20 -0.97
CA GLN A 74 18.43 12.99 -0.28
C GLN A 74 19.68 13.30 0.53
N ILE A 75 19.84 12.62 1.67
CA ILE A 75 21.10 12.65 2.43
C ILE A 75 21.53 11.23 2.78
N ARG A 76 22.76 11.09 3.26
CA ARG A 76 23.21 9.90 3.98
C ARG A 76 23.54 10.28 5.42
N ASP A 77 23.17 9.42 6.36
CA ASP A 77 23.62 9.59 7.75
C ASP A 77 25.11 9.20 7.91
N PRO A 78 25.73 9.39 9.08
CA PRO A 78 27.13 9.00 9.31
C PRO A 78 27.42 7.50 9.15
N ARG A 79 26.40 6.63 9.14
CA ARG A 79 26.53 5.19 8.86
C ARG A 79 26.40 4.89 7.37
N GLY A 80 26.18 5.92 6.54
CA GLY A 80 25.98 5.80 5.10
C GLY A 80 24.55 5.44 4.69
N LEU A 81 23.58 5.39 5.62
CA LEU A 81 22.20 5.03 5.31
C LEU A 81 21.52 6.17 4.53
N PRO A 82 20.89 5.88 3.36
CA PRO A 82 20.21 6.89 2.58
C PRO A 82 18.87 7.28 3.20
N TYR A 83 18.58 8.58 3.19
CA TYR A 83 17.28 9.15 3.55
C TYR A 83 16.77 9.99 2.38
N THR A 84 15.55 9.72 1.95
CA THR A 84 14.85 10.50 0.93
C THR A 84 13.79 11.36 1.59
N PHE A 85 13.74 12.62 1.19
CA PHE A 85 12.71 13.56 1.62
C PHE A 85 11.73 13.81 0.49
N VAL A 86 10.46 13.95 0.83
CA VAL A 86 9.40 14.26 -0.13
C VAL A 86 8.59 15.45 0.35
N THR A 87 8.19 16.31 -0.59
CA THR A 87 7.20 17.34 -0.29
C THR A 87 5.81 16.74 -0.41
N GLU A 88 4.85 17.37 0.25
CA GLU A 88 3.45 17.00 0.13
C GLU A 88 2.96 17.06 -1.33
N ALA A 89 3.40 18.06 -2.10
CA ALA A 89 3.07 18.21 -3.50
C ALA A 89 3.65 17.07 -4.36
N ASP A 90 4.94 16.79 -4.21
CA ASP A 90 5.61 15.73 -4.98
C ASP A 90 4.99 14.36 -4.68
N LEU A 91 4.72 14.08 -3.39
CA LEU A 91 4.11 12.81 -3.00
C LEU A 91 2.67 12.69 -3.47
N THR A 92 1.88 13.77 -3.45
CA THR A 92 0.52 13.77 -4.01
C THR A 92 0.52 13.53 -5.51
N ALA A 93 1.48 14.10 -6.24
CA ALA A 93 1.65 13.87 -7.67
C ALA A 93 1.99 12.40 -7.98
N LEU A 94 2.99 11.84 -7.29
CA LEU A 94 3.36 10.43 -7.42
C LEU A 94 2.20 9.48 -7.12
N LEU A 95 1.42 9.76 -6.07
CA LEU A 95 0.24 8.98 -5.74
C LEU A 95 -0.83 9.06 -6.83
N SER A 96 -1.05 10.23 -7.39
CA SER A 96 -2.00 10.45 -8.48
C SER A 96 -1.59 9.70 -9.75
N GLU A 97 -0.31 9.77 -10.13
CA GLU A 97 0.27 9.02 -11.24
C GLU A 97 0.16 7.50 -11.04
N ALA A 98 0.32 7.03 -9.80
CA ALA A 98 0.13 5.64 -9.41
C ALA A 98 -1.36 5.21 -9.31
N GLY A 99 -2.30 6.10 -9.65
CA GLY A 99 -3.73 5.81 -9.66
C GLY A 99 -4.41 5.90 -8.29
N PHE A 100 -3.81 6.56 -7.31
CA PHE A 100 -4.45 6.87 -6.03
C PHE A 100 -5.15 8.23 -6.07
N ARG A 101 -6.24 8.34 -5.30
CA ARG A 101 -7.07 9.54 -5.16
C ARG A 101 -7.41 9.77 -3.68
N ASP A 102 -8.14 10.85 -3.40
CA ASP A 102 -8.59 11.22 -2.05
C ASP A 102 -7.42 11.32 -1.05
N VAL A 103 -6.33 11.96 -1.48
CA VAL A 103 -5.12 12.11 -0.67
C VAL A 103 -5.38 13.07 0.49
N ALA A 104 -5.23 12.57 1.71
CA ALA A 104 -5.34 13.34 2.94
C ALA A 104 -4.01 13.30 3.68
N THR A 105 -3.44 14.48 3.96
CA THR A 105 -2.14 14.64 4.60
C THR A 105 -2.29 15.17 6.03
N THR A 106 -1.46 14.66 6.92
CA THR A 106 -1.27 15.20 8.28
C THR A 106 0.22 15.26 8.58
N ARG A 107 0.69 16.33 9.23
CA ARG A 107 2.07 16.40 9.75
C ARG A 107 2.11 15.82 11.15
N ALA A 108 3.11 14.99 11.41
CA ALA A 108 3.40 14.43 12.73
C ALA A 108 4.88 14.65 13.07
N PRO A 109 5.26 14.64 14.36
CA PRO A 109 6.66 14.66 14.74
C PRO A 109 7.41 13.48 14.12
N ALA A 110 8.57 13.75 13.53
CA ALA A 110 9.47 12.67 13.13
C ALA A 110 10.09 12.03 14.39
N PRO A 111 10.46 10.73 14.36
CA PRO A 111 11.24 10.13 15.43
C PRO A 111 12.54 10.91 15.66
N ALA A 112 12.88 11.17 16.93
CA ALA A 112 14.04 11.97 17.28
C ALA A 112 15.33 11.41 16.65
N GLY A 113 16.15 12.29 16.08
CA GLY A 113 17.44 11.93 15.47
C GLY A 113 17.36 11.42 14.03
N VAL A 114 16.17 11.33 13.42
CA VAL A 114 16.05 10.95 12.02
C VAL A 114 16.42 12.12 11.12
N ALA A 115 17.65 12.07 10.59
CA ALA A 115 18.13 12.95 9.51
C ALA A 115 18.02 14.47 9.79
N GLY A 116 18.01 14.87 11.07
CA GLY A 116 17.83 16.27 11.49
C GLY A 116 16.49 16.86 11.04
N ARG A 117 15.42 16.05 11.04
CA ARG A 117 14.06 16.47 10.74
C ARG A 117 13.18 16.37 11.98
N ASP A 118 12.30 17.35 12.12
CA ASP A 118 11.33 17.42 13.22
C ASP A 118 9.93 16.99 12.78
N SER A 119 9.67 16.88 11.47
CA SER A 119 8.35 16.50 10.93
C SER A 119 8.41 15.36 9.91
N ALA A 120 7.36 14.54 9.92
CA ALA A 120 7.02 13.55 8.93
C ALA A 120 5.62 13.85 8.37
N LEU A 121 5.42 13.56 7.09
CA LEU A 121 4.12 13.56 6.45
C LEU A 121 3.50 12.17 6.60
N HIS A 122 2.35 12.11 7.26
CA HIS A 122 1.47 10.95 7.23
C HIS A 122 0.37 11.18 6.20
N LEU A 123 0.28 10.31 5.21
CA LEU A 123 -0.71 10.40 4.14
C LEU A 123 -1.62 9.20 4.16
N ARG A 124 -2.87 9.44 3.80
CA ARG A 124 -3.86 8.41 3.47
C ARG A 124 -4.37 8.66 2.08
N ALA A 125 -4.50 7.61 1.27
CA ALA A 125 -5.03 7.70 -0.08
C ALA A 125 -5.82 6.43 -0.43
N THR A 126 -6.65 6.51 -1.48
CA THR A 126 -7.50 5.42 -1.95
C THR A 126 -7.14 5.05 -3.38
N ARG A 127 -6.88 3.77 -3.66
CA ARG A 127 -6.67 3.30 -5.04
C ARG A 127 -7.96 3.47 -5.85
N ALA A 128 -7.85 4.12 -7.00
CA ALA A 128 -8.93 4.23 -7.96
C ALA A 128 -9.40 2.83 -8.39
N ARG A 129 -10.69 2.66 -8.71
CA ARG A 129 -11.14 1.44 -9.37
C ARG A 129 -10.40 1.34 -10.71
N THR A 130 -9.62 0.28 -10.90
CA THR A 130 -9.27 -0.20 -12.22
C THR A 130 -10.54 -0.84 -12.79
N VAL A 131 -11.20 -0.12 -13.69
CA VAL A 131 -12.14 -0.76 -14.62
C VAL A 131 -11.25 -1.19 -15.78
N ASP A 132 -11.21 -2.49 -16.09
CA ASP A 132 -10.62 -2.92 -17.35
C ASP A 132 -11.45 -2.29 -18.48
N PRO A 133 -10.89 -1.37 -19.28
CA PRO A 133 -11.63 -0.74 -20.36
C PRO A 133 -11.99 -1.72 -21.48
N GLY A 134 -11.48 -2.96 -21.47
CA GLY A 134 -11.79 -4.03 -22.42
C GLY A 134 -12.85 -5.05 -21.97
N ALA A 135 -13.35 -4.95 -20.73
CA ALA A 135 -14.35 -5.89 -20.20
C ALA A 135 -15.78 -5.39 -20.46
N VAL A 136 -16.23 -5.40 -21.72
CA VAL A 136 -17.65 -5.32 -22.11
C VAL A 136 -17.93 -6.32 -23.22
#